data_AF-A0A7C1JWR7-F1
#
_entry.id   AF-A0A7C1JWR7-F1
#
_cell.length_a   1.000
_cell.length_b   1.000
_cell.length_c   1.000
_cell.angle_alpha   90.00
_cell.angle_beta   90.00
_cell.angle_gamma   90.00
#
_symmetry.space_group_name_H-M   'P 1'
#
loop_
_entity.id
_entity.type
_entity.pdbx_description
1 polymer ?
#
loop_
_entity_poly.entity_id
_entity_poly.type
_entity_poly.pdbx_seq_one_letter_code
_entity_poly.pdbx_strand_id
1 'polypeptide(L)'
;MKEPLDQELLSAYLDGELTAAEQARVERLLAENPKAKQLLDELRALSATLQSLPQEKIGEDLAPCVLRQAERELLTGSRPAAAARSRLREMISHMLSRRALAWAAAAVAIAVIFAIGEHHQRQQQQR
;
A
#
# COMPACT_ATOMS: atom_id res chain seq x y z
N MET A 1 9.32 11.83 14.80
CA MET A 1 9.67 10.64 13.99
C MET A 1 8.46 10.27 13.12
N LYS A 2 8.35 10.86 11.93
CA LYS A 2 7.34 10.54 10.88
C LYS A 2 8.02 10.08 9.57
N GLU A 3 9.33 9.84 9.62
CA GLU A 3 10.21 9.66 8.46
C GLU A 3 9.84 8.50 7.53
N PRO A 4 9.41 7.30 7.97
CA PRO A 4 9.13 6.21 7.02
C PRO A 4 7.89 6.46 6.16
N LEU A 5 6.84 7.08 6.70
CA LEU A 5 5.62 7.39 5.95
C LEU A 5 5.86 8.51 4.92
N ASP A 6 6.69 9.49 5.25
CA ASP A 6 7.03 10.58 4.34
C ASP A 6 7.92 10.09 3.19
N GLN A 7 8.77 9.07 3.42
CA GLN A 7 9.56 8.40 2.37
C GLN A 7 8.69 7.63 1.38
N GLU A 8 7.75 6.82 1.87
CA GLU A 8 6.79 6.08 1.03
C GLU A 8 5.98 7.02 0.14
N LEU A 9 5.49 8.13 0.70
CA LEU A 9 4.74 9.15 -0.05
C LEU A 9 5.58 9.83 -1.14
N LEU A 10 6.86 10.11 -0.87
CA LEU A 10 7.76 10.69 -1.88
C LEU A 10 8.11 9.70 -2.99
N SER A 11 8.22 8.40 -2.68
CA SER A 11 8.38 7.34 -3.69
C SER A 11 7.12 7.23 -4.55
N ALA A 12 5.94 7.12 -3.94
CA ALA A 12 4.68 7.03 -4.67
C ALA A 12 4.40 8.29 -5.52
N TYR A 13 4.86 9.48 -5.07
CA TYR A 13 4.84 10.69 -5.88
C TYR A 13 5.72 10.58 -7.14
N LEU A 14 6.91 9.98 -7.03
CA LEU A 14 7.81 9.75 -8.17
C LEU A 14 7.21 8.77 -9.18
N ASP A 15 6.51 7.74 -8.69
CA ASP A 15 5.88 6.70 -9.51
C ASP A 15 4.51 7.12 -10.09
N GLY A 16 3.95 8.24 -9.61
CA GLY A 16 2.65 8.76 -10.07
C GLY A 16 1.43 8.03 -9.50
N GLU A 17 1.60 7.34 -8.37
CA GLU A 17 0.56 6.50 -7.75
C GLU A 17 -0.29 7.24 -6.70
N LEU A 18 -0.09 8.54 -6.51
CA LEU A 18 -0.81 9.33 -5.52
C LEU A 18 -2.21 9.75 -5.98
N THR A 19 -3.13 9.80 -5.03
CA THR A 19 -4.40 10.53 -5.22
C THR A 19 -4.15 12.03 -5.26
N ALA A 20 -5.10 12.80 -5.82
CA ALA A 20 -5.00 14.26 -5.89
C ALA A 20 -4.82 14.93 -4.51
N ALA A 21 -5.43 14.37 -3.45
CA ALA A 21 -5.30 14.88 -2.09
C ALA A 21 -3.90 14.64 -1.50
N GLU A 22 -3.31 13.48 -1.78
CA GLU A 22 -1.95 13.13 -1.35
C GLU A 22 -0.91 13.93 -2.13
N GLN A 23 -1.11 14.12 -3.42
CA GLN A 23 -0.25 14.95 -4.26
C GLN A 23 -0.17 16.38 -3.71
N ALA A 24 -1.31 17.01 -3.40
CA ALA A 24 -1.33 18.36 -2.80
C ALA A 24 -0.68 18.41 -1.41
N ARG A 25 -0.63 17.28 -0.68
CA ARG A 25 0.09 17.18 0.60
C ARG A 25 1.60 17.08 0.37
N VAL A 26 2.05 16.30 -0.60
CA VAL A 26 3.47 16.19 -0.97
C VAL A 26 4.00 17.51 -1.52
N GLU A 27 3.25 18.21 -2.36
CA GLU A 27 3.66 19.51 -2.90
C GLU A 27 3.86 20.56 -1.79
N ARG A 28 2.96 20.59 -0.79
CA ARG A 28 3.15 21.43 0.40
C ARG A 28 4.38 21.02 1.22
N LEU A 29 4.56 19.72 1.44
CA LEU A 29 5.73 19.20 2.14
C LEU A 29 7.04 19.59 1.43
N LEU A 30 7.09 19.50 0.11
CA LEU A 30 8.24 19.91 -0.69
C LEU A 30 8.46 21.43 -0.62
N ALA A 31 7.39 22.24 -0.58
CA ALA A 31 7.50 23.68 -0.43
C ALA A 31 8.14 24.07 0.91
N GLU A 32 7.70 23.43 1.99
CA GLU A 32 8.05 23.79 3.38
C GLU A 32 9.32 23.10 3.90
N ASN A 33 9.71 21.95 3.33
CA ASN A 33 10.80 21.13 3.85
C ASN A 33 11.93 20.89 2.83
N PRO A 34 13.10 21.53 3.00
CA PRO A 34 14.24 21.32 2.10
C PRO A 34 14.81 19.90 2.16
N LYS A 35 14.70 19.19 3.30
CA LYS A 35 15.14 17.78 3.42
C LYS A 35 14.28 16.86 2.56
N ALA A 36 12.97 17.15 2.43
CA ALA A 36 12.06 16.39 1.58
C ALA A 36 12.39 16.58 0.08
N LYS A 37 12.76 17.81 -0.32
CA LYS A 37 13.27 18.08 -1.68
C LYS A 37 14.54 17.29 -1.97
N GLN A 38 15.52 17.34 -1.07
CA GLN A 38 16.77 16.61 -1.22
C GLN A 38 16.53 15.10 -1.39
N LEU A 39 15.69 14.51 -0.54
CA LEU A 39 15.35 13.09 -0.64
C LEU A 39 14.67 12.73 -1.97
N LEU A 40 13.75 13.57 -2.46
CA LEU A 40 13.11 13.35 -3.75
C LEU A 40 14.12 13.40 -4.91
N ASP A 41 15.08 14.32 -4.85
CA ASP A 41 16.14 14.42 -5.86
C ASP A 41 17.10 13.22 -5.80
N GLU A 42 17.42 12.71 -4.60
CA GLU A 42 18.18 11.46 -4.42
C GLU A 42 17.45 10.26 -5.03
N LEU A 43 16.13 10.13 -4.82
CA LEU A 43 15.30 9.07 -5.41
C LEU A 43 15.25 9.16 -6.94
N ARG A 44 15.13 10.38 -7.49
CA ARG A 44 15.18 10.61 -8.94
C ARG A 44 16.53 10.22 -9.54
N ALA A 45 17.63 10.61 -8.90
CA ALA A 45 18.97 10.26 -9.36
C ALA A 45 19.20 8.74 -9.35
N LEU A 46 18.73 8.05 -8.30
CA LEU A 46 18.79 6.60 -8.23
C LEU A 46 17.97 5.94 -9.35
N SER A 47 16.73 6.38 -9.56
CA SER A 47 15.87 5.87 -10.63
C SER A 47 16.50 6.05 -12.01
N ALA A 48 17.05 7.24 -12.29
CA ALA A 48 17.76 7.51 -13.54
C ALA A 48 18.99 6.62 -13.73
N THR A 49 19.74 6.34 -12.65
CA THR A 49 20.89 5.42 -12.68
C THR A 49 20.44 4.01 -13.05
N LEU A 50 19.36 3.52 -12.46
CA LEU A 50 18.80 2.20 -12.77
C LEU A 50 18.28 2.13 -14.22
N GLN A 51 17.63 3.19 -14.70
CA GLN A 51 17.14 3.29 -16.08
C GLN A 51 18.26 3.39 -17.11
N SER A 52 19.45 3.87 -16.71
CA SER A 52 20.63 3.94 -17.57
C SER A 52 21.33 2.59 -17.81
N LEU A 53 20.92 1.54 -17.08
CA LEU A 53 21.48 0.21 -17.26
C LEU A 53 21.20 -0.32 -18.68
N PRO A 54 22.15 -1.05 -19.29
CA PRO A 54 21.94 -1.65 -20.61
C PRO A 54 20.67 -2.51 -20.63
N GLN A 55 19.80 -2.25 -21.59
CA GLN A 55 18.67 -3.13 -21.84
C GLN A 55 19.17 -4.39 -22.57
N GLU A 56 19.30 -5.49 -21.84
CA GLU A 56 19.54 -6.80 -22.44
C GLU A 56 18.33 -7.18 -23.31
N LYS A 57 18.57 -7.35 -24.61
CA LYS A 57 17.56 -7.84 -25.53
C LYS A 57 17.60 -9.35 -25.49
N ILE A 58 16.49 -9.95 -25.09
CA ILE A 58 16.28 -11.38 -25.23
C ILE A 58 16.34 -11.67 -26.75
N GLY A 59 17.22 -12.58 -27.17
CA GLY A 59 17.50 -12.86 -28.59
C GLY A 59 16.35 -13.51 -29.36
N GLU A 60 15.21 -13.73 -28.71
CA GLU A 60 14.00 -14.29 -29.26
C GLU A 60 12.79 -13.38 -29.00
N ASP A 61 11.87 -13.33 -29.95
CA ASP A 61 10.60 -12.63 -29.77
C ASP A 61 9.65 -13.49 -28.94
N LEU A 62 9.39 -13.06 -27.71
CA LEU A 62 8.48 -13.73 -26.79
C LEU A 62 7.00 -13.39 -27.07
N ALA A 63 6.70 -12.36 -27.87
CA ALA A 63 5.32 -11.92 -28.10
C ALA A 63 4.40 -13.03 -28.64
N PRO A 64 4.81 -13.87 -29.62
CA PRO A 64 3.97 -14.97 -30.11
C PRO A 64 3.73 -16.06 -29.06
N CYS A 65 4.65 -16.24 -28.12
CA CYS A 65 4.50 -17.18 -27.01
C CYS A 65 3.46 -16.65 -26.01
N VAL A 66 3.62 -15.40 -25.58
CA VAL A 66 2.73 -14.72 -24.64
C VAL A 66 1.30 -14.63 -25.20
N LEU A 67 1.15 -14.28 -26.48
CA LEU A 67 -0.17 -14.20 -27.13
C LEU A 67 -0.86 -15.57 -27.16
N ARG A 68 -0.15 -16.64 -27.56
CA ARG A 68 -0.72 -18.00 -27.54
C ARG A 68 -1.10 -18.46 -26.14
N GLN A 69 -0.31 -18.10 -25.12
CA GLN A 69 -0.64 -18.41 -23.74
C GLN A 69 -1.91 -17.65 -23.29
N ALA A 70 -2.01 -16.35 -23.60
CA ALA A 70 -3.20 -15.54 -23.28
C ALA A 70 -4.46 -16.07 -23.99
N GLU A 71 -4.36 -16.46 -25.27
CA GLU A 71 -5.46 -17.10 -26.01
C GLU A 71 -5.91 -18.40 -25.35
N ARG A 72 -4.97 -19.25 -24.93
CA ARG A 72 -5.29 -20.51 -24.24
C ARG A 72 -6.00 -20.26 -22.91
N GLU A 73 -5.56 -19.28 -22.13
CA GLU A 73 -6.20 -18.93 -20.85
C GLU A 73 -7.64 -18.42 -21.04
N LEU A 74 -7.87 -17.62 -22.08
CA LEU A 74 -9.21 -17.17 -22.48
C LEU A 74 -10.11 -18.34 -22.90
N LEU A 75 -9.60 -19.24 -23.75
CA LEU A 75 -10.37 -20.38 -24.28
C LEU A 75 -10.66 -21.46 -23.21
N THR A 76 -9.73 -21.68 -22.28
CA THR A 76 -9.89 -22.65 -21.20
C THR A 76 -10.71 -22.12 -20.01
N GLY A 77 -11.12 -20.85 -20.04
CA GLY A 77 -11.88 -20.24 -18.96
C GLY A 77 -11.11 -20.16 -17.63
N SER A 78 -9.78 -20.38 -17.64
CA SER A 78 -8.90 -20.08 -16.51
C SER A 78 -8.82 -18.57 -16.35
N ARG A 79 -9.87 -17.98 -15.78
CA ARG A 79 -9.88 -16.57 -15.39
C ARG A 79 -8.66 -16.32 -14.50
N PRO A 80 -8.02 -15.15 -14.59
CA PRO A 80 -6.95 -14.72 -13.68
C PRO A 80 -7.47 -14.45 -12.25
N ALA A 81 -8.61 -15.03 -11.86
CA ALA A 81 -9.13 -15.02 -10.50
C ALA A 81 -8.10 -15.59 -9.51
N ALA A 82 -7.17 -16.46 -9.93
CA ALA A 82 -6.05 -16.89 -9.10
C ALA A 82 -5.06 -15.75 -8.82
N ALA A 83 -4.71 -14.94 -9.82
CA ALA A 83 -3.83 -13.77 -9.68
C ALA A 83 -4.53 -12.59 -8.98
N ALA A 84 -5.83 -12.38 -9.21
CA ALA A 84 -6.61 -11.37 -8.49
C ALA A 84 -6.80 -11.75 -7.01
N ARG A 85 -6.99 -13.05 -6.71
CA ARG A 85 -7.03 -13.55 -5.32
C ARG A 85 -5.67 -13.48 -4.64
N SER A 86 -4.56 -13.70 -5.37
CA SER A 86 -3.22 -13.55 -4.79
C SER A 86 -2.91 -12.08 -4.50
N ARG A 87 -3.18 -11.16 -5.44
CA ARG A 87 -3.00 -9.71 -5.23
C ARG A 87 -3.89 -9.15 -4.13
N LEU A 88 -5.16 -9.56 -4.06
CA LEU A 88 -6.06 -9.17 -2.98
C LEU A 88 -5.58 -9.71 -1.63
N ARG A 89 -5.13 -10.97 -1.58
CA ARG A 89 -4.58 -11.57 -0.36
C ARG A 89 -3.26 -10.93 0.07
N GLU A 90 -2.43 -10.50 -0.88
CA GLU A 90 -1.16 -9.83 -0.64
C GLU A 90 -1.39 -8.40 -0.14
N MET A 91 -2.30 -7.65 -0.78
CA MET A 91 -2.72 -6.33 -0.31
C MET A 91 -3.33 -6.39 1.10
N ILE A 92 -4.22 -7.36 1.37
CA ILE A 92 -4.81 -7.57 2.70
C ILE A 92 -3.78 -8.02 3.73
N SER A 93 -2.80 -8.87 3.36
CA SER A 93 -1.77 -9.34 4.29
C SER A 93 -0.75 -8.26 4.64
N HIS A 94 -0.51 -7.31 3.74
CA HIS A 94 0.34 -6.14 3.99
C HIS A 94 -0.41 -5.11 4.86
N MET A 95 -1.72 -4.98 4.69
CA MET A 95 -2.56 -4.10 5.51
C MET A 95 -2.82 -4.65 6.93
N LEU A 96 -2.92 -5.98 7.08
CA LEU A 96 -3.08 -6.66 8.36
C LEU A 96 -1.72 -7.19 8.85
N SER A 97 -0.78 -6.28 9.10
CA SER A 97 0.44 -6.64 9.82
C SER A 97 0.06 -7.32 11.15
N ARG A 98 0.75 -8.40 11.53
CA ARG A 98 0.47 -9.18 12.76
C ARG A 98 0.43 -8.31 14.04
N ARG A 99 1.02 -7.12 13.98
CA ARG A 99 0.99 -6.11 15.04
C ARG A 99 -0.36 -5.38 15.09
N ALA A 100 -1.00 -5.06 13.96
CA ALA A 100 -2.33 -4.44 13.92
C ALA A 100 -3.45 -5.35 14.47
N LEU A 101 -3.33 -6.67 14.25
CA LEU A 101 -4.29 -7.64 14.81
C LEU A 101 -4.26 -7.67 16.35
N ALA A 102 -3.10 -7.45 16.96
CA ALA A 102 -2.96 -7.40 18.42
C ALA A 102 -3.66 -6.16 19.03
N TRP A 103 -3.72 -5.04 18.30
CA TRP A 103 -4.42 -3.83 18.75
C TRP A 103 -5.95 -3.89 18.53
N ALA A 104 -6.42 -4.61 17.51
CA ALA A 104 -7.86 -4.77 17.26
C ALA A 104 -8.57 -5.58 18.37
N ALA A 105 -7.92 -6.61 18.93
CA ALA A 105 -8.46 -7.38 20.04
C ALA A 105 -8.55 -6.56 21.34
N ALA A 106 -7.61 -5.63 21.57
CA ALA A 106 -7.61 -4.76 22.74
C ALA A 106 -8.73 -3.71 22.71
N ALA A 107 -9.06 -3.15 21.54
CA ALA A 107 -10.12 -2.15 21.40
C ALA A 107 -11.53 -2.72 21.64
N VAL A 108 -11.80 -3.95 21.20
CA VAL A 108 -13.09 -4.64 21.44
C VAL A 108 -13.27 -4.94 22.93
N ALA A 109 -12.21 -5.36 23.63
CA ALA A 109 -12.28 -5.63 25.07
C ALA A 109 -12.59 -4.37 25.89
N ILE A 110 -12.00 -3.22 25.56
CA ILE A 110 -12.26 -1.95 26.25
C ILE A 110 -13.72 -1.49 26.05
N ALA A 111 -14.27 -1.63 24.83
CA ALA A 111 -15.66 -1.26 24.55
C ALA A 111 -16.67 -2.11 25.34
N VAL A 112 -16.40 -3.42 25.48
CA VAL A 112 -17.25 -4.33 26.27
C VAL A 112 -17.20 -3.99 27.76
N ILE A 113 -16.02 -3.67 28.30
CA ILE A 113 -15.87 -3.28 29.72
C ILE A 113 -16.61 -1.97 30.02
N PHE A 114 -16.53 -0.97 29.12
CA PHE A 114 -17.27 0.29 29.27
C PHE A 114 -18.78 0.10 29.19
N ALA A 115 -19.26 -0.71 28.26
CA ALA A 115 -20.70 -1.00 28.13
C ALA A 115 -21.27 -1.73 29.35
N ILE A 116 -20.50 -2.62 29.98
CA ILE A 116 -20.91 -3.33 31.20
C ILE A 116 -20.84 -2.42 32.43
N GLY A 117 -19.84 -1.54 32.51
CA GLY A 117 -19.68 -0.57 33.60
C GLY A 117 -20.82 0.46 33.65
N GLU A 118 -21.22 1.01 32.50
CA GLU A 118 -22.33 1.97 32.44
C GLU A 118 -23.68 1.35 32.83
N HIS A 119 -23.91 0.09 32.47
CA HIS A 119 -25.15 -0.61 32.81
C HIS A 119 -25.31 -0.80 34.32
N HIS A 120 -24.19 -0.96 35.05
CA HIS A 120 -24.21 -1.12 36.51
C HIS A 120 -24.46 0.21 37.25
N GLN A 121 -23.95 1.33 36.72
CA GLN A 121 -24.21 2.66 37.31
C GLN A 121 -25.67 3.12 37.18
N ARG A 122 -26.34 2.81 36.05
CA ARG A 122 -27.75 3.20 35.86
C ARG A 122 -28.71 2.46 36.80
N GLN A 123 -28.37 1.25 37.24
CA GLN A 123 -29.19 0.50 38.20
C GLN A 123 -29.03 0.99 39.65
N GLN A 124 -27.91 1.61 40.02
CA GLN A 124 -27.73 2.17 41.37
C GLN A 124 -28.36 3.55 41.55
N GLN A 125 -28.54 4.33 40.48
CA GLN A 125 -29.24 5.63 40.56
C GLN A 125 -30.77 5.51 40.60
N GLN A 126 -31.34 4.32 40.43
CA GLN A 126 -32.79 4.07 40.48
C GLN A 126 -33.24 3.31 41.74
N ARG A 127 -32.38 3.20 42.77
CA ARG A 127 -32.73 2.65 44.09
C ARG A 127 -32.78 3.72 45.15
#